data_AF-A0A3N5S1R1-F1
#
_entry.id   AF-A0A3N5S1R1-F1
#
_cell.length_a   1.000
_cell.length_b   1.000
_cell.length_c   1.000
_cell.angle_alpha   90.00
_cell.angle_beta   90.00
_cell.angle_gamma   90.00
#
_symmetry.space_group_name_H-M   'P 1'
#
loop_
_entity.id
_entity.type
_entity.pdbx_description
1 polymer ?
#
loop_
_entity_poly.entity_id
_entity_poly.type
_entity_poly.pdbx_seq_one_letter_code
_entity_poly.pdbx_strand_id
1 'polypeptide(L)'
;MSNDIETAINKLVHAVARHSPVRAIGSSGGERPFPGPGEGDIDMFVYCTEVPAANERQKMLLPLHEEIEPVEIGKLESGHWGQGDCLSLAGVETWLLYFTVVEARLELDEILSGKYPGRLDSYYYPIGRCAMWKTMRVFYDPDNILGSFKQRLAEYPQELALAVIDHHLKALEDVEDLERAVARKDVFFFHFALDLALDHFLQALFALNGDYFPSRKRSEAYLRRFKIKPARCEQRLRQVVLLGGDPETLGQSYETWNSLVRDLKMSVTNQ
;
A
#
# COMPACT_ATOMS: atom_id res chain seq x y z
N MET A 1 -19.22 4.49 22.14
CA MET A 1 -18.87 5.39 21.03
C MET A 1 -18.43 4.66 19.77
N SER A 2 -17.98 3.39 19.80
CA SER A 2 -17.67 2.62 18.56
C SER A 2 -18.89 2.03 17.84
N ASN A 3 -20.09 2.09 18.45
CA ASN A 3 -21.27 1.39 17.93
C ASN A 3 -21.92 2.08 16.72
N ASP A 4 -21.66 3.37 16.52
CA ASP A 4 -22.37 4.17 15.51
C ASP A 4 -21.75 4.02 14.11
N ILE A 5 -20.41 4.10 14.00
CA ILE A 5 -19.72 3.94 12.72
C ILE A 5 -19.83 2.51 12.17
N GLU A 6 -19.68 1.48 13.00
CA GLU A 6 -19.83 0.10 12.54
C GLU A 6 -21.26 -0.20 12.08
N THR A 7 -22.26 0.37 12.76
CA THR A 7 -23.67 0.27 12.33
C THR A 7 -23.88 0.97 10.99
N ALA A 8 -23.33 2.17 10.82
CA ALA A 8 -23.40 2.91 9.56
C ALA A 8 -22.73 2.16 8.40
N ILE A 9 -21.56 1.57 8.63
CA ILE A 9 -20.86 0.72 7.65
C ILE A 9 -21.72 -0.49 7.28
N ASN A 10 -22.32 -1.17 8.25
CA ASN A 10 -23.18 -2.32 7.98
C ASN A 10 -24.39 -1.92 7.11
N LYS A 11 -25.03 -0.77 7.38
CA LYS A 11 -26.12 -0.26 6.53
C LYS A 11 -25.64 0.03 5.11
N LEU A 12 -24.48 0.69 4.97
CA LEU A 12 -23.86 0.99 3.67
C LEU A 12 -23.57 -0.28 2.88
N VAL A 13 -22.89 -1.25 3.50
CA VAL A 13 -22.61 -2.57 2.91
C VAL A 13 -23.90 -3.24 2.45
N HIS A 14 -24.95 -3.26 3.28
CA HIS A 14 -26.23 -3.88 2.90
C HIS A 14 -26.91 -3.18 1.73
N ALA A 15 -26.83 -1.84 1.64
CA ALA A 15 -27.40 -1.10 0.52
C ALA A 15 -26.65 -1.40 -0.79
N VAL A 16 -25.31 -1.37 -0.75
CA VAL A 16 -24.44 -1.64 -1.90
C VAL A 16 -24.53 -3.09 -2.36
N ALA A 17 -24.50 -4.06 -1.44
CA ALA A 17 -24.50 -5.49 -1.75
C ALA A 17 -25.78 -6.02 -2.41
N ARG A 18 -26.89 -5.26 -2.35
CA ARG A 18 -28.16 -5.62 -3.02
C ARG A 18 -28.10 -5.50 -4.55
N HIS A 19 -27.14 -4.76 -5.08
CA HIS A 19 -26.99 -4.58 -6.51
C HIS A 19 -26.35 -5.83 -7.14
N SER A 20 -26.99 -6.45 -8.13
CA SER A 20 -26.59 -7.78 -8.63
C SER A 20 -25.16 -7.88 -9.17
N PRO A 21 -24.58 -6.84 -9.81
CA PRO A 21 -23.17 -6.82 -10.14
C PRO A 21 -22.21 -6.92 -8.96
N VAL A 22 -22.58 -6.50 -7.74
CA VAL A 22 -21.67 -6.49 -6.58
C VAL A 22 -21.46 -7.90 -6.05
N ARG A 23 -20.20 -8.36 -6.02
CA ARG A 23 -19.82 -9.73 -5.63
C ARG A 23 -18.92 -9.80 -4.41
N ALA A 24 -18.20 -8.72 -4.09
CA ALA A 24 -17.51 -8.62 -2.82
C ALA A 24 -17.36 -7.16 -2.36
N ILE A 25 -17.31 -6.96 -1.05
CA ILE A 25 -17.03 -5.68 -0.39
C ILE A 25 -16.06 -5.93 0.76
N GLY A 26 -14.95 -5.19 0.78
CA GLY A 26 -14.01 -5.19 1.89
C GLY A 26 -13.43 -3.80 2.12
N SER A 27 -12.82 -3.58 3.28
CA SER A 27 -12.16 -2.30 3.61
C SER A 27 -10.67 -2.49 3.89
N SER A 28 -9.88 -1.50 3.47
CA SER A 28 -8.46 -1.44 3.80
C SER A 28 -8.26 -1.23 5.30
N GLY A 29 -7.02 -1.35 5.76
CA GLY A 29 -6.67 -1.08 7.15
C GLY A 29 -6.85 -2.25 8.13
N GLY A 30 -7.50 -3.33 7.68
CA GLY A 30 -7.62 -4.61 8.38
C GLY A 30 -8.46 -4.54 9.65
N GLU A 31 -8.10 -5.32 10.67
CA GLU A 31 -8.87 -5.43 11.93
C GLU A 31 -8.68 -4.23 12.88
N ARG A 32 -8.14 -3.12 12.39
CA ARG A 32 -8.05 -1.89 13.19
C ARG A 32 -9.46 -1.30 13.38
N PRO A 33 -9.73 -0.63 14.51
CA PRO A 33 -10.93 0.17 14.65
C PRO A 33 -11.05 1.19 13.51
N PHE A 34 -12.27 1.45 13.06
CA PHE A 34 -12.51 2.54 12.10
C PHE A 34 -12.14 3.89 12.72
N PRO A 35 -11.62 4.83 11.91
CA PRO A 35 -11.28 6.16 12.40
C PRO A 35 -12.54 6.93 12.80
N GLY A 36 -12.39 7.82 13.77
CA GLY A 36 -13.38 8.87 14.04
C GLY A 36 -13.23 10.07 13.10
N PRO A 37 -14.13 11.06 13.19
CA PRO A 37 -14.06 12.29 12.40
C PRO A 37 -12.70 13.00 12.56
N GLY A 38 -12.03 13.29 11.44
CA GLY A 38 -10.74 13.97 11.40
C GLY A 38 -9.51 13.09 11.70
N GLU A 39 -9.69 11.81 12.00
CA GLU A 39 -8.58 10.88 12.28
C GLU A 39 -8.07 10.16 11.02
N GLY A 40 -8.88 10.11 9.96
CA GLY A 40 -8.56 9.45 8.70
C GLY A 40 -9.79 9.22 7.84
N ASP A 41 -9.59 8.44 6.79
CA ASP A 41 -10.58 8.01 5.80
C ASP A 41 -10.91 6.51 5.93
N ILE A 42 -12.00 6.10 5.30
CA ILE A 42 -12.40 4.69 5.14
C ILE A 42 -12.40 4.35 3.65
N ASP A 43 -11.47 3.50 3.22
CA ASP A 43 -11.52 2.95 1.87
C ASP A 43 -12.32 1.65 1.86
N MET A 44 -13.40 1.62 1.10
CA MET A 44 -14.20 0.43 0.81
C MET A 44 -14.02 0.01 -0.65
N PHE A 45 -13.50 -1.19 -0.86
CA PHE A 45 -13.29 -1.79 -2.16
C PHE A 45 -14.50 -2.63 -2.53
N VAL A 46 -15.15 -2.29 -3.64
CA VAL A 46 -16.35 -2.94 -4.16
C VAL A 46 -15.97 -3.67 -5.44
N TYR A 47 -16.07 -5.01 -5.42
CA TYR A 47 -15.74 -5.86 -6.55
C TYR A 47 -17.00 -6.31 -7.25
N CYS A 48 -17.08 -6.01 -8.54
CA CYS A 48 -18.27 -6.25 -9.33
C CYS A 48 -18.01 -7.18 -10.53
N THR A 49 -19.03 -7.82 -11.06
CA THR A 49 -18.95 -8.43 -12.40
C THR A 49 -18.75 -7.37 -13.48
N GLU A 50 -19.45 -6.25 -13.33
CA GLU A 50 -19.32 -5.03 -14.11
C GLU A 50 -19.52 -3.83 -13.17
N VAL A 51 -18.75 -2.75 -13.34
CA VAL A 51 -18.91 -1.56 -12.48
C VAL A 51 -20.23 -0.87 -12.82
N PRO A 52 -21.17 -0.72 -11.87
CA PRO A 52 -22.45 -0.06 -12.14
C PRO A 52 -22.26 1.38 -12.59
N ALA A 53 -23.13 1.86 -13.48
CA ALA A 53 -23.06 3.22 -13.98
C ALA A 53 -23.33 4.24 -12.86
N ALA A 54 -22.87 5.48 -13.01
CA ALA A 54 -22.99 6.52 -11.98
C ALA A 54 -24.44 6.72 -11.47
N ASN A 55 -25.42 6.67 -12.36
CA ASN A 55 -26.84 6.76 -12.01
C ASN A 55 -27.37 5.54 -11.22
N GLU A 56 -26.80 4.35 -11.43
CA GLU A 56 -27.11 3.15 -10.67
C GLU A 56 -26.47 3.21 -9.29
N ARG A 57 -25.20 3.65 -9.19
CA ARG A 57 -24.52 3.87 -7.92
C ARG A 57 -25.23 4.92 -7.05
N GLN A 58 -25.70 6.01 -7.67
CA GLN A 58 -26.54 6.98 -6.97
C GLN A 58 -27.83 6.34 -6.40
N LYS A 59 -28.51 5.48 -7.17
CA LYS A 59 -29.70 4.75 -6.70
C LYS A 59 -29.39 3.76 -5.57
N MET A 60 -28.21 3.13 -5.59
CA MET A 60 -27.77 2.23 -4.52
C MET A 60 -27.64 2.97 -3.18
N LEU A 61 -27.23 4.23 -3.22
CA LEU A 61 -26.97 5.06 -2.04
C LEU A 61 -28.19 5.86 -1.56
N LEU A 62 -29.21 6.06 -2.42
CA LEU A 62 -30.42 6.83 -2.11
C LEU A 62 -31.12 6.44 -0.78
N PRO A 63 -31.25 5.15 -0.41
CA PRO A 63 -31.86 4.78 0.86
C PRO A 63 -31.13 5.29 2.10
N LEU A 64 -29.88 5.73 1.96
CA LEU A 64 -29.02 6.21 3.05
C LEU A 64 -28.71 7.70 2.96
N HIS A 65 -29.27 8.43 1.99
CA HIS A 65 -28.83 9.80 1.66
C HIS A 65 -28.69 10.72 2.90
N GLU A 66 -29.65 10.76 3.82
CA GLU A 66 -29.53 11.61 5.02
C GLU A 66 -28.35 11.23 5.96
N GLU A 67 -27.87 9.98 5.91
CA GLU A 67 -26.80 9.44 6.76
C GLU A 67 -25.40 9.55 6.15
N ILE A 68 -25.29 9.85 4.85
CA ILE A 68 -24.02 9.75 4.09
C ILE A 68 -23.56 11.05 3.40
N GLU A 69 -24.23 12.18 3.64
CA GLU A 69 -23.95 13.43 2.93
C GLU A 69 -22.72 14.17 3.46
N PRO A 70 -21.93 14.84 2.59
CA PRO A 70 -22.13 14.96 1.14
C PRO A 70 -21.80 13.68 0.36
N VAL A 71 -22.48 13.44 -0.78
CA VAL A 71 -22.16 12.34 -1.72
C VAL A 71 -21.68 12.87 -3.08
N GLU A 72 -20.51 12.42 -3.53
CA GLU A 72 -19.88 12.78 -4.80
C GLU A 72 -19.60 11.51 -5.63
N ILE A 73 -20.46 11.25 -6.62
CA ILE A 73 -20.34 10.09 -7.52
C ILE A 73 -19.28 10.37 -8.60
N GLY A 74 -18.37 9.42 -8.81
CA GLY A 74 -17.33 9.53 -9.85
C GLY A 74 -16.29 10.61 -9.57
N LYS A 75 -16.05 10.96 -8.30
CA LYS A 75 -15.03 11.93 -7.88
C LYS A 75 -13.62 11.52 -8.30
N LEU A 76 -13.38 10.20 -8.37
CA LEU A 76 -12.10 9.64 -8.78
C LEU A 76 -12.30 8.70 -9.97
N GLU A 77 -11.48 8.89 -11.00
CA GLU A 77 -11.29 7.92 -12.07
C GLU A 77 -9.77 7.75 -12.26
N SER A 78 -9.24 6.65 -11.75
CA SER A 78 -7.81 6.35 -11.78
C SER A 78 -7.60 4.89 -12.12
N GLY A 79 -6.75 4.60 -13.11
CA GLY A 79 -6.51 3.23 -13.56
C GLY A 79 -6.14 2.27 -12.43
N HIS A 80 -5.37 2.74 -11.44
CA HIS A 80 -4.98 1.93 -10.28
C HIS A 80 -6.04 1.90 -9.17
N TRP A 81 -6.85 2.95 -9.00
CA TRP A 81 -7.81 3.07 -7.90
C TRP A 81 -9.27 2.84 -8.30
N GLY A 82 -9.51 2.46 -9.56
CA GLY A 82 -10.83 2.18 -10.09
C GLY A 82 -11.68 3.43 -10.28
N GLN A 83 -12.98 3.25 -10.30
CA GLN A 83 -13.95 4.35 -10.22
C GLN A 83 -14.27 4.58 -8.75
N GLY A 84 -14.18 5.83 -8.28
CA GLY A 84 -14.37 6.17 -6.88
C GLY A 84 -15.55 7.13 -6.67
N ASP A 85 -16.44 6.75 -5.77
CA ASP A 85 -17.42 7.66 -5.18
C ASP A 85 -16.92 8.06 -3.77
N CYS A 86 -17.18 9.30 -3.37
CA CYS A 86 -16.80 9.83 -2.06
C CYS A 86 -18.05 10.22 -1.29
N LEU A 87 -18.14 9.83 -0.02
CA LEU A 87 -19.25 10.16 0.85
C LEU A 87 -18.79 10.45 2.29
N SER A 88 -19.65 11.01 3.13
CA SER A 88 -19.37 11.22 4.56
C SER A 88 -20.22 10.30 5.42
N LEU A 89 -19.63 9.23 5.94
CA LEU A 89 -20.32 8.23 6.77
C LEU A 89 -20.08 8.53 8.25
N ALA A 90 -21.12 8.92 8.98
CA ALA A 90 -21.00 9.32 10.40
C ALA A 90 -19.90 10.36 10.66
N GLY A 91 -19.71 11.30 9.71
CA GLY A 91 -18.71 12.37 9.78
C GLY A 91 -17.29 11.94 9.37
N VAL A 92 -17.12 10.75 8.80
CA VAL A 92 -15.83 10.23 8.30
C VAL A 92 -15.86 10.15 6.78
N GLU A 93 -14.84 10.72 6.12
CA GLU A 93 -14.69 10.60 4.67
C GLU A 93 -14.55 9.11 4.29
N THR A 94 -15.42 8.64 3.42
CA THR A 94 -15.49 7.24 3.01
C THR A 94 -15.49 7.14 1.50
N TRP A 95 -14.58 6.34 0.97
CA TRP A 95 -14.40 6.09 -0.44
C TRP A 95 -14.98 4.74 -0.83
N LEU A 96 -15.86 4.71 -1.82
CA LEU A 96 -16.30 3.48 -2.47
C LEU A 96 -15.53 3.34 -3.79
N LEU A 97 -14.59 2.41 -3.82
CA LEU A 97 -13.68 2.18 -4.95
C LEU A 97 -14.11 0.91 -5.69
N TYR A 98 -14.61 1.08 -6.91
CA TYR A 98 -15.20 0.01 -7.71
C TYR A 98 -14.20 -0.58 -8.71
N PHE A 99 -14.14 -1.90 -8.73
CA PHE A 99 -13.29 -2.69 -9.63
C PHE A 99 -14.10 -3.84 -10.23
N THR A 100 -13.71 -4.31 -11.42
CA THR A 100 -14.22 -5.62 -11.86
C THR A 100 -13.45 -6.76 -11.18
N VAL A 101 -14.13 -7.88 -10.92
CA VAL A 101 -13.50 -9.10 -10.40
C VAL A 101 -12.45 -9.64 -11.36
N VAL A 102 -12.67 -9.47 -12.68
CA VAL A 102 -11.74 -9.92 -13.71
C VAL A 102 -10.42 -9.15 -13.64
N GLU A 103 -10.47 -7.83 -13.59
CA GLU A 103 -9.27 -6.98 -13.48
C GLU A 103 -8.51 -7.26 -12.19
N ALA A 104 -9.22 -7.37 -11.05
CA ALA A 104 -8.59 -7.64 -9.76
C ALA A 104 -7.88 -9.01 -9.72
N ARG A 105 -8.45 -10.04 -10.36
CA ARG A 105 -7.82 -11.36 -10.47
C ARG A 105 -6.58 -11.31 -11.35
N LEU A 106 -6.69 -10.67 -12.51
CA LEU A 106 -5.57 -10.52 -13.43
C LEU A 106 -4.43 -9.74 -12.77
N GLU A 107 -4.73 -8.64 -12.09
CA GLU A 107 -3.74 -7.87 -11.35
C GLU A 107 -3.03 -8.72 -10.29
N LEU A 108 -3.77 -9.51 -9.51
CA LEU A 108 -3.17 -10.43 -8.53
C LEU A 108 -2.24 -11.44 -9.21
N ASP A 109 -2.65 -12.04 -10.33
CA ASP A 109 -1.82 -13.00 -11.08
C ASP A 109 -0.53 -12.36 -11.60
N GLU A 110 -0.64 -11.15 -12.16
CA GLU A 110 0.51 -10.42 -12.69
C GLU A 110 1.48 -9.99 -11.59
N ILE A 111 0.98 -9.54 -10.44
CA ILE A 111 1.84 -9.19 -9.32
C ILE A 111 2.55 -10.43 -8.80
N LEU A 112 1.82 -11.54 -8.56
CA LEU A 112 2.42 -12.75 -7.97
C LEU A 112 3.41 -13.46 -8.91
N SER A 113 3.34 -13.23 -10.22
CA SER A 113 4.35 -13.70 -11.19
C SER A 113 5.59 -12.80 -11.27
N GLY A 114 5.66 -11.72 -10.48
CA GLY A 114 6.79 -10.81 -10.46
C GLY A 114 6.84 -9.81 -11.61
N LYS A 115 5.74 -9.66 -12.38
CA LYS A 115 5.66 -8.72 -13.51
C LYS A 115 5.89 -7.26 -13.11
N TYR A 116 5.47 -6.89 -11.89
CA TYR A 116 5.59 -5.54 -11.35
C TYR A 116 6.39 -5.53 -10.04
N PRO A 117 7.73 -5.59 -10.12
CA PRO A 117 8.57 -5.71 -8.93
C PRO A 117 8.72 -4.40 -8.15
N GLY A 118 8.28 -3.26 -8.69
CA GLY A 118 8.46 -1.93 -8.09
C GLY A 118 7.23 -1.04 -8.21
N ARG A 119 7.40 0.22 -7.82
CA ARG A 119 6.35 1.25 -7.85
C ARG A 119 6.01 1.66 -9.28
N LEU A 120 4.74 1.89 -9.55
CA LEU A 120 4.24 2.44 -10.82
C LEU A 120 3.93 3.94 -10.70
N ASP A 121 3.27 4.51 -11.71
CA ASP A 121 2.86 5.90 -11.72
C ASP A 121 1.91 6.24 -10.55
N SER A 122 1.78 7.53 -10.26
CA SER A 122 0.87 8.05 -9.21
C SER A 122 1.12 7.44 -7.81
N TYR A 123 2.36 7.04 -7.52
CA TYR A 123 2.78 6.38 -6.27
C TYR A 123 2.06 5.06 -5.98
N TYR A 124 1.59 4.36 -7.00
CA TYR A 124 0.96 3.06 -6.83
C TYR A 124 1.99 1.95 -6.56
N TYR A 125 1.77 1.15 -5.51
CA TYR A 125 2.59 -0.01 -5.19
C TYR A 125 1.78 -1.29 -5.44
N PRO A 126 2.06 -2.05 -6.52
CA PRO A 126 1.37 -3.31 -6.78
C PRO A 126 1.52 -4.31 -5.62
N ILE A 127 2.71 -4.44 -5.02
CA ILE A 127 2.92 -5.27 -3.82
C ILE A 127 2.11 -4.72 -2.63
N GLY A 128 1.86 -3.41 -2.57
CA GLY A 128 0.99 -2.77 -1.58
C GLY A 128 -0.48 -3.20 -1.73
N ARG A 129 -0.96 -3.40 -2.96
CA ARG A 129 -2.28 -3.98 -3.24
C ARG A 129 -2.40 -5.39 -2.68
N CYS A 130 -1.36 -6.21 -2.83
CA CYS A 130 -1.30 -7.55 -2.20
C CYS A 130 -1.34 -7.46 -0.67
N ALA A 131 -0.55 -6.57 -0.06
CA ALA A 131 -0.58 -6.38 1.40
C ALA A 131 -1.99 -5.95 1.89
N MET A 132 -2.65 -5.09 1.13
CA MET A 132 -4.03 -4.68 1.37
C MET A 132 -4.99 -5.86 1.30
N TRP A 133 -5.03 -6.62 0.19
CA TRP A 133 -5.91 -7.80 0.07
C TRP A 133 -5.67 -8.82 1.18
N LYS A 134 -4.41 -9.09 1.53
CA LYS A 134 -4.04 -10.03 2.60
C LYS A 134 -4.66 -9.66 3.95
N THR A 135 -4.74 -8.36 4.24
CA THR A 135 -5.17 -7.84 5.54
C THR A 135 -6.59 -7.26 5.55
N MET A 136 -7.22 -7.12 4.38
CA MET A 136 -8.53 -6.49 4.18
C MET A 136 -9.61 -7.04 5.11
N ARG A 137 -10.41 -6.16 5.75
CA ARG A 137 -11.60 -6.59 6.49
C ARG A 137 -12.71 -6.89 5.50
N VAL A 138 -13.26 -8.10 5.51
CA VAL A 138 -14.27 -8.55 4.53
C VAL A 138 -15.66 -8.37 5.13
N PHE A 139 -16.57 -7.73 4.38
CA PHE A 139 -17.95 -7.50 4.82
C PHE A 139 -18.99 -8.28 4.03
N TYR A 140 -18.73 -8.48 2.74
CA TYR A 140 -19.60 -9.22 1.83
C TYR A 140 -18.71 -9.96 0.84
N ASP A 141 -18.88 -11.27 0.71
CA ASP A 141 -18.08 -12.10 -0.22
C ASP A 141 -18.75 -13.47 -0.48
N PRO A 142 -20.00 -13.50 -1.00
CA PRO A 142 -20.75 -14.75 -1.22
C PRO A 142 -20.03 -15.77 -2.12
N ASP A 143 -19.14 -15.30 -2.99
CA ASP A 143 -18.39 -16.14 -3.95
C ASP A 143 -16.97 -16.44 -3.52
N ASN A 144 -16.60 -16.04 -2.30
CA ASN A 144 -15.25 -16.24 -1.74
C ASN A 144 -14.13 -15.64 -2.63
N ILE A 145 -14.38 -14.50 -3.27
CA ILE A 145 -13.41 -13.78 -4.10
C ILE A 145 -12.28 -13.24 -3.21
N LEU A 146 -12.61 -12.45 -2.20
CA LEU A 146 -11.61 -11.88 -1.28
C LEU A 146 -10.98 -12.95 -0.41
N GLY A 147 -11.76 -13.96 0.00
CA GLY A 147 -11.24 -15.15 0.67
C GLY A 147 -10.19 -15.87 -0.18
N SER A 148 -10.43 -16.05 -1.48
CA SER A 148 -9.46 -16.66 -2.40
C SER A 148 -8.19 -15.81 -2.55
N PHE A 149 -8.29 -14.48 -2.57
CA PHE A 149 -7.11 -13.61 -2.62
C PHE A 149 -6.27 -13.77 -1.37
N LYS A 150 -6.90 -13.72 -0.18
CA LYS A 150 -6.21 -13.95 1.09
C LYS A 150 -5.52 -15.31 1.15
N GLN A 151 -6.16 -16.37 0.64
CA GLN A 151 -5.56 -17.71 0.59
C GLN A 151 -4.32 -17.73 -0.29
N ARG A 152 -4.38 -17.14 -1.49
CA ARG A 152 -3.24 -17.04 -2.41
C ARG A 152 -2.10 -16.19 -1.86
N LEU A 153 -2.42 -15.22 -1.00
CA LEU A 153 -1.48 -14.31 -0.34
C LEU A 153 -0.99 -14.82 1.02
N ALA A 154 -1.44 -16.00 1.47
CA ALA A 154 -1.06 -16.57 2.76
C ALA A 154 0.47 -16.75 2.81
N GLU A 155 1.02 -17.33 1.75
CA GLU A 155 2.46 -17.47 1.52
C GLU A 155 2.96 -16.40 0.55
N TYR A 156 4.23 -16.04 0.68
CA TYR A 156 4.89 -15.09 -0.21
C TYR A 156 5.61 -15.87 -1.31
N PRO A 157 5.22 -15.76 -2.59
CA PRO A 157 5.79 -16.57 -3.65
C PRO A 157 7.29 -16.35 -3.82
N GLN A 158 8.05 -17.43 -3.99
CA GLN A 158 9.50 -17.36 -4.19
C GLN A 158 9.87 -16.62 -5.48
N GLU A 159 9.12 -16.83 -6.56
CA GLU A 159 9.33 -16.13 -7.83
C GLU A 159 9.19 -14.61 -7.67
N LEU A 160 8.13 -14.16 -6.99
CA LEU A 160 7.95 -12.76 -6.64
C LEU A 160 9.12 -12.24 -5.78
N ALA A 161 9.55 -12.99 -4.76
CA ALA A 161 10.67 -12.59 -3.90
C ALA A 161 11.94 -12.33 -4.71
N LEU A 162 12.30 -13.27 -5.59
CA LEU A 162 13.48 -13.16 -6.43
C LEU A 162 13.39 -11.96 -7.37
N ALA A 163 12.25 -11.76 -8.03
CA ALA A 163 12.05 -10.62 -8.93
C ALA A 163 12.17 -9.27 -8.22
N VAL A 164 11.56 -9.13 -7.03
CA VAL A 164 11.58 -7.89 -6.24
C VAL A 164 12.96 -7.61 -5.66
N ILE A 165 13.63 -8.63 -5.11
CA ILE A 165 14.98 -8.50 -4.56
C ILE A 165 15.95 -8.10 -5.67
N ASP A 166 15.95 -8.82 -6.80
CA ASP A 166 16.86 -8.53 -7.92
C ASP A 166 16.66 -7.11 -8.46
N HIS A 167 15.41 -6.72 -8.73
CA HIS A 167 15.07 -5.41 -9.25
C HIS A 167 15.57 -4.28 -8.33
N HIS A 168 15.27 -4.38 -7.04
CA HIS A 168 15.60 -3.32 -6.08
C HIS A 168 17.07 -3.30 -5.67
N LEU A 169 17.75 -4.45 -5.59
CA LEU A 169 19.19 -4.47 -5.31
C LEU A 169 19.99 -3.88 -6.48
N LYS A 170 19.57 -4.09 -7.73
CA LYS A 170 20.16 -3.43 -8.90
C LYS A 170 19.94 -1.92 -8.85
N ALA A 171 18.74 -1.46 -8.50
CA ALA A 171 18.47 -0.03 -8.37
C ALA A 171 19.33 0.63 -7.27
N LEU A 172 19.63 -0.10 -6.19
CA LEU A 172 20.53 0.36 -5.12
C LEU A 172 22.01 0.42 -5.51
N GLU A 173 22.41 -0.06 -6.69
CA GLU A 173 23.76 0.08 -7.23
C GLU A 173 24.01 1.45 -7.85
N ASP A 174 22.94 2.12 -8.26
CA ASP A 174 23.02 3.49 -8.76
C ASP A 174 23.14 4.47 -7.59
N VAL A 175 24.37 4.92 -7.35
CA VAL A 175 24.73 5.87 -6.29
C VAL A 175 25.09 7.25 -6.84
N GLU A 176 24.99 7.45 -8.16
CA GLU A 176 25.55 8.62 -8.86
C GLU A 176 25.00 9.94 -8.30
N ASP A 177 23.68 10.00 -8.06
CA ASP A 177 23.03 11.20 -7.54
C ASP A 177 23.37 11.46 -6.06
N LEU A 178 23.48 10.41 -5.24
CA LEU A 178 23.92 10.54 -3.85
C LEU A 178 25.35 11.09 -3.79
N GLU A 179 26.26 10.55 -4.61
CA GLU A 179 27.66 10.99 -4.66
C GLU A 179 27.79 12.44 -5.12
N ARG A 180 27.04 12.83 -6.16
CA ARG A 180 26.96 14.23 -6.62
C ARG A 180 26.45 15.16 -5.54
N ALA A 181 25.41 14.76 -4.83
CA ALA A 181 24.84 15.56 -3.76
C ALA A 181 25.85 15.76 -2.62
N VAL A 182 26.55 14.70 -2.20
CA VAL A 182 27.63 14.79 -1.21
C VAL A 182 28.76 15.71 -1.68
N ALA A 183 29.25 15.52 -2.90
CA ALA A 183 30.36 16.32 -3.44
C ALA A 183 30.04 17.82 -3.53
N ARG A 184 28.78 18.15 -3.80
CA ARG A 184 28.29 19.53 -3.91
C ARG A 184 27.79 20.09 -2.58
N LYS A 185 27.77 19.27 -1.52
CA LYS A 185 27.14 19.60 -0.25
C LYS A 185 25.67 20.02 -0.38
N ASP A 186 24.97 19.43 -1.35
CA ASP A 186 23.57 19.75 -1.69
C ASP A 186 22.60 18.86 -0.91
N VAL A 187 22.11 19.38 0.21
CA VAL A 187 21.22 18.66 1.13
C VAL A 187 19.88 18.31 0.48
N PHE A 188 19.29 19.21 -0.31
CA PHE A 188 17.98 18.94 -0.91
C PHE A 188 18.07 17.88 -2.00
N PHE A 189 19.11 17.95 -2.84
CA PHE A 189 19.34 16.92 -3.84
C PHE A 189 19.70 15.57 -3.20
N PHE A 190 20.44 15.58 -2.09
CA PHE A 190 20.73 14.37 -1.32
C PHE A 190 19.44 13.70 -0.82
N HIS A 191 18.51 14.47 -0.25
CA HIS A 191 17.24 13.93 0.24
C HIS A 191 16.33 13.41 -0.86
N PHE A 192 16.35 14.03 -2.05
CA PHE A 192 15.66 13.49 -3.23
C PHE A 192 16.20 12.10 -3.60
N ALA A 193 17.52 11.96 -3.77
CA ALA A 193 18.14 10.69 -4.13
C ALA A 193 17.98 9.64 -3.02
N LEU A 194 18.10 10.06 -1.75
CA LEU A 194 17.91 9.19 -0.59
C LEU A 194 16.48 8.65 -0.50
N ASP A 195 15.45 9.45 -0.83
CA ASP A 195 14.06 8.98 -0.81
C ASP A 195 13.82 7.82 -1.77
N LEU A 196 14.38 7.91 -2.99
CA LEU A 196 14.33 6.85 -4.00
C LEU A 196 15.09 5.61 -3.52
N ALA A 197 16.30 5.80 -2.98
CA ALA A 197 17.13 4.71 -2.48
C ALA A 197 16.47 4.00 -1.28
N LEU A 198 15.84 4.74 -0.37
CA LEU A 198 15.08 4.20 0.76
C LEU A 198 13.89 3.35 0.31
N ASP A 199 13.18 3.77 -0.74
CA ASP A 199 12.07 3.01 -1.29
C ASP A 199 12.53 1.63 -1.77
N HIS A 200 13.59 1.57 -2.57
CA HIS A 200 14.19 0.31 -3.04
C HIS A 200 14.70 -0.57 -1.89
N PHE A 201 15.39 0.03 -0.91
CA PHE A 201 15.87 -0.69 0.27
C PHE A 201 14.74 -1.35 1.05
N LEU A 202 13.65 -0.62 1.30
CA LEU A 202 12.51 -1.14 2.04
C LEU A 202 11.83 -2.28 1.26
N GLN A 203 11.57 -2.10 -0.03
CA GLN A 203 10.90 -3.14 -0.83
C GLN A 203 11.73 -4.42 -0.92
N ALA A 204 13.05 -4.31 -1.14
CA ALA A 204 13.97 -5.46 -1.08
C ALA A 204 13.95 -6.16 0.29
N LEU A 205 13.98 -5.38 1.37
CA LEU A 205 13.99 -5.92 2.73
C LEU A 205 12.68 -6.63 3.10
N PHE A 206 11.53 -6.14 2.62
CA PHE A 206 10.24 -6.81 2.78
C PHE A 206 10.21 -8.15 2.04
N ALA A 207 10.61 -8.16 0.77
CA ALA A 207 10.68 -9.38 -0.03
C ALA A 207 11.63 -10.43 0.61
N LEU A 208 12.77 -9.99 1.15
CA LEU A 208 13.72 -10.84 1.85
C LEU A 208 13.15 -11.53 3.11
N ASN A 209 12.13 -10.92 3.73
CA ASN A 209 11.44 -11.48 4.89
C ASN A 209 10.12 -12.18 4.51
N GLY A 210 9.83 -12.37 3.22
CA GLY A 210 8.60 -12.98 2.74
C GLY A 210 7.35 -12.20 3.15
N ASP A 211 7.44 -10.86 3.15
CA ASP A 211 6.35 -9.98 3.54
C ASP A 211 6.01 -9.00 2.41
N TYR A 212 4.72 -8.65 2.28
CA TYR A 212 4.25 -7.73 1.25
C TYR A 212 4.44 -6.29 1.73
N PHE A 213 5.21 -5.49 0.99
CA PHE A 213 5.43 -4.07 1.28
C PHE A 213 4.11 -3.27 1.15
N PRO A 214 3.51 -2.77 2.25
CA PRO A 214 2.20 -2.12 2.19
C PRO A 214 2.29 -0.68 1.70
N SER A 215 3.30 0.04 2.17
CA SER A 215 3.68 1.41 1.82
C SER A 215 4.84 1.83 2.73
N ARG A 216 5.34 3.06 2.55
CA ARG A 216 6.31 3.69 3.45
C ARG A 216 5.74 4.07 4.83
N LYS A 217 4.42 4.02 5.02
CA LYS A 217 3.80 4.39 6.31
C LYS A 217 4.14 3.32 7.36
N ARG A 218 4.60 3.76 8.54
CA ARG A 218 4.90 2.90 9.70
C ARG A 218 6.04 1.89 9.46
N SER A 219 6.94 2.14 8.51
CA SER A 219 8.06 1.25 8.16
C SER A 219 8.83 0.74 9.38
N GLU A 220 9.15 1.58 10.36
CA GLU A 220 9.89 1.13 11.56
C GLU A 220 9.18 0.04 12.37
N ALA A 221 7.84 0.05 12.43
CA ALA A 221 7.09 -1.01 13.10
C ALA A 221 7.25 -2.36 12.37
N TYR A 222 7.30 -2.32 11.04
CA TYR A 222 7.59 -3.48 10.19
C TYR A 222 9.04 -3.96 10.36
N LEU A 223 10.00 -3.02 10.34
CA LEU A 223 11.41 -3.38 10.49
C LEU A 223 11.67 -4.11 11.81
N ARG A 224 11.02 -3.72 12.92
CA ARG A 224 11.19 -4.38 14.22
C ARG A 224 10.84 -5.86 14.23
N ARG A 225 9.90 -6.31 13.39
CA ARG A 225 9.49 -7.73 13.31
C ARG A 225 10.33 -8.56 12.34
N PHE A 226 11.12 -7.94 11.47
CA PHE A 226 11.94 -8.66 10.51
C PHE A 226 13.09 -9.39 11.18
N LYS A 227 13.25 -10.66 10.77
CA LYS A 227 14.32 -11.55 11.22
C LYS A 227 15.60 -11.31 10.43
N ILE A 228 15.45 -11.00 9.14
CA ILE A 228 16.56 -10.82 8.22
C ILE A 228 16.65 -9.34 7.88
N LYS A 229 17.63 -8.65 8.46
CA LYS A 229 17.86 -7.21 8.23
C LYS A 229 19.28 -6.83 8.65
N PRO A 230 19.82 -5.72 8.14
CA PRO A 230 21.09 -5.19 8.64
C PRO A 230 21.12 -5.01 10.17
N ALA A 231 22.29 -5.22 10.77
CA ALA A 231 22.44 -5.00 12.21
C ALA A 231 22.11 -3.55 12.58
N ARG A 232 21.29 -3.36 13.63
CA ARG A 232 20.81 -2.04 14.09
C ARG A 232 20.14 -1.23 12.96
N CYS A 233 19.44 -1.90 12.04
CA CYS A 233 18.84 -1.31 10.84
C CYS A 233 18.08 -0.01 11.12
N GLU A 234 17.11 -0.03 12.03
CA GLU A 234 16.25 1.12 12.35
C GLU A 234 17.07 2.31 12.88
N GLN A 235 18.01 2.06 13.78
CA GLN A 235 18.89 3.10 14.33
C GLN A 235 19.76 3.72 13.23
N ARG A 236 20.31 2.90 12.35
CA ARG A 236 21.18 3.38 11.27
C ARG A 236 20.40 4.12 10.19
N LEU A 237 19.19 3.68 9.84
CA LEU A 237 18.31 4.42 8.93
C LEU A 237 17.97 5.82 9.48
N ARG A 238 17.66 5.92 10.78
CA ARG A 238 17.49 7.23 11.44
C ARG A 238 18.77 8.06 11.40
N GLN A 239 19.93 7.44 11.64
CA GLN A 239 21.22 8.10 11.57
C GLN A 239 21.50 8.68 10.19
N VAL A 240 21.17 7.96 9.10
CA VAL A 240 21.28 8.46 7.72
C VAL A 240 20.46 9.74 7.55
N VAL A 241 19.21 9.75 8.00
CA VAL A 241 18.34 10.94 7.90
C VAL A 241 18.88 12.10 8.74
N LEU A 242 19.31 11.85 9.98
CA LEU A 242 19.87 12.88 10.87
C LEU A 242 21.14 13.51 10.31
N LEU A 243 22.08 12.70 9.81
CA LEU A 243 23.32 13.17 9.17
C LEU A 243 23.07 13.77 7.78
N GLY A 244 21.96 13.41 7.13
CA GLY A 244 21.58 13.93 5.82
C GLY A 244 21.10 15.38 5.87
N GLY A 245 20.75 15.88 7.05
CA GLY A 245 20.18 17.22 7.23
C GLY A 245 21.19 18.37 7.28
N ASP A 246 22.49 18.09 7.25
CA ASP A 246 23.55 19.11 7.31
C ASP A 246 24.59 18.90 6.19
N PRO A 247 24.95 19.96 5.43
CA PRO A 247 25.95 19.90 4.36
C PRO A 247 27.30 19.28 4.79
N GLU A 248 27.73 19.48 6.04
CA GLU A 248 29.00 18.99 6.56
C GLU A 248 28.95 17.51 6.97
N THR A 249 27.76 16.95 7.20
CA THR A 249 27.59 15.54 7.60
C THR A 249 27.09 14.63 6.48
N LEU A 250 26.86 15.15 5.27
CA LEU A 250 26.41 14.35 4.12
C LEU A 250 27.31 13.17 3.79
N GLY A 251 28.64 13.34 3.88
CA GLY A 251 29.59 12.24 3.67
C GLY A 251 29.36 11.07 4.64
N GLN A 252 29.15 11.38 5.93
CA GLN A 252 28.88 10.38 6.96
C GLN A 252 27.50 9.73 6.78
N SER A 253 26.50 10.50 6.33
CA SER A 253 25.18 9.97 5.96
C SER A 253 25.29 8.93 4.83
N TYR A 254 26.01 9.30 3.75
CA TYR A 254 26.25 8.43 2.61
C TYR A 254 27.04 7.17 2.97
N GLU A 255 28.08 7.26 3.78
CA GLU A 255 28.84 6.11 4.26
C GLU A 255 27.96 5.15 5.08
N THR A 256 27.12 5.71 5.97
CA THR A 256 26.18 4.93 6.78
C THR A 256 25.16 4.22 5.90
N TRP A 257 24.64 4.91 4.89
CA TRP A 257 23.73 4.38 3.88
C TRP A 257 24.37 3.23 3.08
N ASN A 258 25.55 3.44 2.52
CA ASN A 258 26.26 2.42 1.75
C ASN A 258 26.62 1.19 2.59
N SER A 259 26.90 1.37 3.87
CA SER A 259 27.07 0.25 4.79
C SER A 259 25.77 -0.53 4.99
N LEU A 260 24.61 0.13 5.08
CA LEU A 260 23.30 -0.53 5.17
C LEU A 260 22.99 -1.34 3.91
N VAL A 261 23.24 -0.77 2.72
CA VAL A 261 23.02 -1.43 1.43
C VAL A 261 23.92 -2.67 1.30
N ARG A 262 25.20 -2.57 1.68
CA ARG A 262 26.12 -3.73 1.70
C ARG A 262 25.62 -4.85 2.62
N ASP A 263 25.17 -4.52 3.82
CA ASP A 263 24.65 -5.49 4.77
C ASP A 263 23.36 -6.17 4.25
N LEU A 264 22.51 -5.41 3.57
CA LEU A 264 21.31 -5.96 2.92
C LEU A 264 21.71 -6.97 1.83
N LYS A 265 22.67 -6.62 0.96
CA LYS A 265 23.17 -7.54 -0.09
C LYS A 265 23.76 -8.82 0.50
N MET A 266 24.58 -8.71 1.55
CA MET A 266 25.12 -9.88 2.25
C MET A 266 24.02 -10.76 2.87
N SER A 267 22.92 -10.16 3.30
CA SER A 267 21.77 -10.90 3.85
C SER A 267 21.04 -11.73 2.80
N VAL A 268 21.18 -11.40 1.51
CA VAL A 268 20.63 -12.19 0.40
C VAL A 268 21.54 -13.36 0.05
N THR A 269 22.86 -13.16 0.02
CA THR A 269 23.84 -14.21 -0.32
C THR A 269 23.92 -15.32 0.73
N ASN A 270 23.52 -15.04 1.98
CA ASN A 270 23.57 -15.99 3.11
C ASN A 270 22.27 -16.79 3.30
N GLN A 271 21.29 -16.67 2.40
CA GLN A 271 20.07 -17.49 2.38
C GLN A 271 20.23 -18.69 1.46
#